data_AF-A0A9D1MKZ8-F1
#
_entry.id   AF-A0A9D1MKZ8-F1
#
_cell.length_a   1.000
_cell.length_b   1.000
_cell.length_c   1.000
_cell.angle_alpha   90.00
_cell.angle_beta   90.00
_cell.angle_gamma   90.00
#
_symmetry.space_group_name_H-M   'P 1'
#
loop_
_entity.id
_entity.type
_entity.pdbx_description
1 polymer ?
#
loop_
_entity_poly.entity_id
_entity_poly.type
_entity_poly.pdbx_seq_one_letter_code
_entity_poly.pdbx_strand_id
1 'polypeptide(L)'
;MKSIIIKSALAGLGIAVGCAIIVFAVLSLGFPGTLCGWCEQLGNYGFAVRYASLYYAYTDKIADLGRCADDSILAENDEYITEYCTLLVDHEEFNAYCELRDEEMAESQPLLGFSYRQYIYGAVSSAYYRQDSIDIAIGFAIEGVEPDFERTSYAEGASCSIQGFPVNNALGSLCLKVINAGDGDCAKSLLSVLSGVTPAGEVEEAYLQTLTNALEEL
;
A
#
# COMPACT_ATOMS: atom_id res chain seq x y z
N MET A 1 12.62 55.08 15.66
CA MET A 1 11.25 54.64 15.27
C MET A 1 11.27 53.29 14.55
N LYS A 2 11.95 53.13 13.40
CA LYS A 2 12.07 51.84 12.69
C LYS A 2 12.59 50.68 13.57
N SER A 3 13.57 50.93 14.44
CA SER A 3 14.13 49.90 15.33
C SER A 3 13.18 49.41 16.44
N ILE A 4 12.23 50.25 16.88
CA ILE A 4 11.26 49.90 17.93
C ILE A 4 10.15 49.04 17.33
N ILE A 5 9.68 49.38 16.14
CA ILE A 5 8.68 48.62 15.39
C ILE A 5 9.21 47.22 15.07
N ILE A 6 10.47 47.10 14.62
CA ILE A 6 11.10 45.80 14.34
C ILE A 6 11.22 44.95 15.60
N LYS A 7 11.65 45.51 16.74
CA LYS A 7 11.76 44.75 18.01
C LYS A 7 10.40 44.26 18.53
N SER A 8 9.38 45.10 18.45
CA SER A 8 8.02 44.72 18.86
C SER A 8 7.41 43.66 17.94
N ALA A 9 7.62 43.78 16.64
CA ALA A 9 7.17 42.78 15.67
C ALA A 9 7.88 41.43 15.87
N LEU A 10 9.20 41.45 16.14
CA LEU A 10 9.98 40.25 16.41
C LEU A 10 9.54 39.55 17.70
N ALA A 11 9.25 40.32 18.76
CA ALA A 11 8.72 39.79 20.02
C ALA A 11 7.32 39.18 19.83
N GLY A 12 6.44 39.85 19.09
CA GLY A 12 5.11 39.33 18.76
C GLY A 12 5.16 38.05 17.94
N LEU A 13 6.03 38.01 16.91
CA LEU A 13 6.28 36.81 16.12
C LEU A 13 6.84 35.67 16.98
N GLY A 14 7.80 35.96 17.87
CA GLY A 14 8.38 34.97 18.77
C GLY A 14 7.35 34.35 19.71
N ILE A 15 6.44 35.15 20.28
CA ILE A 15 5.33 34.64 21.11
C ILE A 15 4.38 33.78 20.28
N ALA A 16 3.99 34.24 19.09
CA ALA A 16 3.10 33.49 18.21
C ALA A 16 3.71 32.13 17.80
N VAL A 17 4.99 32.11 17.44
CA VAL A 17 5.73 30.87 17.14
C VAL A 17 5.84 29.99 18.38
N GLY A 18 6.13 30.55 19.55
CA GLY A 18 6.17 29.79 20.81
C GLY A 18 4.83 29.12 21.13
N CYS A 19 3.72 29.84 21.01
CA CYS A 19 2.38 29.28 21.18
C CYS A 19 2.07 28.20 20.13
N ALA A 20 2.45 28.42 18.87
CA ALA A 20 2.25 27.43 17.81
C ALA A 20 3.02 26.13 18.08
N ILE A 21 4.27 26.23 18.58
CA ILE A 21 5.07 25.05 18.97
C ILE A 21 4.41 24.29 20.12
N ILE A 22 3.88 24.99 21.13
CA ILE A 22 3.20 24.34 22.27
C ILE A 22 1.94 23.61 21.78
N VAL A 23 1.11 24.27 20.96
CA VAL A 23 -0.10 23.66 20.39
C VAL A 23 0.28 22.45 19.55
N PHE A 24 1.31 22.55 18.71
CA PHE A 24 1.79 21.44 17.90
C PHE A 24 2.24 20.26 18.78
N ALA A 25 3.02 20.51 19.83
CA ALA A 25 3.47 19.46 20.75
C ALA A 25 2.29 18.76 21.46
N VAL A 26 1.28 19.51 21.90
CA VAL A 26 0.07 18.95 22.53
C VAL A 26 -0.70 18.09 21.53
N LEU A 27 -0.87 18.55 20.29
CA LEU A 27 -1.56 17.78 19.24
C LEU A 27 -0.77 16.52 18.86
N SER A 28 0.56 16.60 18.77
CA SER A 28 1.42 15.45 18.43
C SER A 28 1.31 14.30 19.42
N LEU A 29 1.15 14.59 20.70
CA LEU A 29 1.09 13.56 21.74
C LEU A 29 -0.34 13.18 22.12
N GLY A 30 -1.25 14.16 22.18
CA GLY A 30 -2.62 13.95 22.65
C GLY A 30 -3.59 13.52 21.55
N PHE A 31 -3.34 13.93 20.30
CA PHE A 31 -4.28 13.76 19.19
C PHE A 31 -3.56 13.42 17.86
N PRO A 32 -2.71 12.37 17.82
CA PRO A 32 -1.96 12.04 16.62
C PRO A 32 -2.86 11.75 15.41
N GLY A 33 -4.03 11.12 15.62
CA GLY A 33 -5.02 10.91 14.54
C GLY A 33 -5.53 12.20 13.87
N THR A 34 -5.60 13.32 14.60
CA THR A 34 -5.98 14.62 14.03
C THR A 34 -4.85 15.21 13.18
N LEU A 35 -3.60 15.10 13.64
CA LEU A 35 -2.46 15.57 12.85
C LEU A 35 -2.23 14.72 11.60
N CYS A 36 -2.48 13.41 11.70
CA CYS A 36 -2.50 12.52 10.54
C CYS A 36 -3.49 13.07 9.49
N GLY A 37 -4.73 13.37 9.88
CA GLY A 37 -5.74 13.91 8.97
C GLY A 37 -5.37 15.26 8.36
N TRP A 38 -4.67 16.12 9.11
CA TRP A 38 -4.14 17.37 8.55
C TRP A 38 -3.01 17.13 7.55
N CYS A 39 -2.13 16.17 7.82
CA CYS A 39 -1.07 15.80 6.90
C CYS A 39 -1.65 15.25 5.59
N GLU A 40 -2.66 14.38 5.66
CA GLU A 40 -3.40 13.86 4.50
C GLU A 40 -4.03 14.99 3.68
N GLN A 41 -4.73 15.93 4.33
CA GLN A 41 -5.36 17.07 3.64
C GLN A 41 -4.35 17.97 2.92
N LEU A 42 -3.10 18.01 3.39
CA LEU A 42 -2.00 18.76 2.78
C LEU A 42 -1.21 17.92 1.76
N GLY A 43 -1.59 16.66 1.53
CA GLY A 43 -0.87 15.72 0.66
C GLY A 43 0.48 15.26 1.22
N ASN A 44 0.71 15.45 2.52
CA ASN A 44 1.97 15.12 3.18
C ASN A 44 1.92 13.73 3.83
N TYR A 45 1.81 12.70 3.00
CA TYR A 45 1.62 11.33 3.45
C TYR A 45 2.79 10.77 4.27
N GLY A 46 4.03 11.21 4.01
CA GLY A 46 5.19 10.78 4.80
C GLY A 46 5.11 11.16 6.29
N PHE A 47 4.49 12.30 6.62
CA PHE A 47 4.17 12.63 8.01
C PHE A 47 2.85 12.02 8.47
N ALA A 48 1.89 11.82 7.56
CA ALA A 48 0.64 11.15 7.88
C ALA A 48 0.89 9.73 8.44
N VAL A 49 1.73 8.93 7.77
CA VAL A 49 2.14 7.59 8.23
C VAL A 49 2.66 7.60 9.66
N ARG A 50 3.52 8.57 10.01
CA ARG A 50 4.13 8.63 11.36
C ARG A 50 3.11 8.90 12.45
N TYR A 51 2.11 9.74 12.16
CA TYR A 51 1.04 10.02 13.10
C TYR A 51 -0.02 8.92 13.11
N ALA A 52 -0.28 8.28 11.96
CA ALA A 52 -1.12 7.10 11.86
C ALA A 52 -0.53 5.96 12.70
N SER A 53 0.76 5.66 12.57
CA SER A 53 1.41 4.57 13.31
C SER A 53 1.50 4.84 14.81
N LEU A 54 1.72 6.10 15.21
CA LEU A 54 1.63 6.49 16.62
C LEU A 54 0.21 6.32 17.18
N TYR A 55 -0.81 6.65 16.39
CA TYR A 55 -2.20 6.47 16.81
C TYR A 55 -2.58 4.99 16.87
N TYR A 56 -2.19 4.19 15.87
CA TYR A 56 -2.35 2.75 15.87
C TYR A 56 -1.69 2.11 17.08
N ALA A 57 -0.48 2.53 17.47
CA ALA A 57 0.18 2.05 18.67
C ALA A 57 -0.60 2.34 19.98
N TYR A 58 -1.56 3.27 19.96
CA TYR A 58 -2.45 3.56 21.10
C TYR A 58 -3.77 2.78 21.05
N THR A 59 -4.28 2.49 19.86
CA THR A 59 -5.62 1.92 19.68
C THR A 59 -5.60 0.43 19.39
N ASP A 60 -4.54 -0.05 18.74
CA ASP A 60 -4.37 -1.41 18.22
C ASP A 60 -5.56 -1.88 17.35
N LYS A 61 -6.17 -0.95 16.61
CA LYS A 61 -7.31 -1.24 15.74
C LYS A 61 -6.86 -1.43 14.31
N ILE A 62 -7.37 -2.47 13.63
CA ILE A 62 -7.06 -2.73 12.23
C ILE A 62 -7.39 -1.54 11.31
N ALA A 63 -8.43 -0.76 11.61
CA ALA A 63 -8.74 0.45 10.82
C ALA A 63 -7.61 1.50 10.87
N ASP A 64 -6.92 1.62 12.01
CA ASP A 64 -5.79 2.54 12.16
C ASP A 64 -4.52 1.96 11.50
N LEU A 65 -4.34 0.63 11.49
CA LEU A 65 -3.30 -0.05 10.72
C LEU A 65 -3.55 0.05 9.20
N GLY A 66 -4.79 -0.10 8.76
CA GLY A 66 -5.23 0.11 7.37
C GLY A 66 -4.91 1.51 6.88
N ARG A 67 -5.14 2.51 7.74
CA ARG A 67 -4.72 3.89 7.47
C ARG A 67 -3.20 4.04 7.34
N CYS A 68 -2.41 3.36 8.18
CA CYS A 68 -0.95 3.34 8.04
C CYS A 68 -0.53 2.77 6.68
N ALA A 69 -1.15 1.67 6.25
CA ALA A 69 -0.89 1.05 4.95
C ALA A 69 -1.26 1.99 3.79
N ASP A 70 -2.47 2.53 3.79
CA ASP A 70 -2.95 3.46 2.75
C ASP A 70 -2.04 4.70 2.63
N ASP A 71 -1.70 5.33 3.76
CA ASP A 71 -0.79 6.48 3.79
C ASP A 71 0.62 6.10 3.32
N SER A 72 1.08 4.88 3.58
CA SER A 72 2.40 4.41 3.13
C SER A 72 2.46 4.27 1.62
N ILE A 73 1.38 3.76 1.02
CA ILE A 73 1.23 3.65 -0.43
C ILE A 73 1.18 5.04 -1.06
N LEU A 74 0.40 5.97 -0.49
CA LEU A 74 0.29 7.35 -0.97
C LEU A 74 1.59 8.15 -0.77
N ALA A 75 2.41 7.80 0.22
CA ALA A 75 3.74 8.35 0.42
C ALA A 75 4.79 7.80 -0.55
N GLU A 76 4.47 6.73 -1.30
CA GLU A 76 5.40 6.00 -2.18
C GLU A 76 6.70 5.60 -1.46
N ASN A 77 6.61 5.28 -0.16
CA ASN A 77 7.76 4.90 0.65
C ASN A 77 7.80 3.39 0.82
N ASP A 78 8.72 2.74 0.11
CA ASP A 78 8.82 1.28 0.09
C ASP A 78 9.07 0.66 1.46
N GLU A 79 9.86 1.30 2.34
CA GLU A 79 10.10 0.80 3.70
C GLU A 79 8.78 0.75 4.48
N TYR A 80 8.01 1.84 4.47
CA TYR A 80 6.72 1.91 5.14
C TYR A 80 5.67 0.99 4.52
N ILE A 81 5.66 0.85 3.19
CA ILE A 81 4.76 -0.10 2.50
C ILE A 81 5.10 -1.52 2.96
N THR A 82 6.36 -1.93 2.92
CA THR A 82 6.77 -3.27 3.36
C THR A 82 6.48 -3.51 4.84
N GLU A 83 6.59 -2.50 5.71
CA GLU A 83 6.24 -2.61 7.12
C GLU A 83 4.72 -2.75 7.34
N TYR A 84 3.96 -1.71 7.00
CA TYR A 84 2.56 -1.62 7.40
C TYR A 84 1.63 -2.45 6.53
N CYS A 85 1.91 -2.63 5.24
CA CYS A 85 1.08 -3.53 4.44
C CYS A 85 1.33 -5.00 4.84
N THR A 86 2.56 -5.40 5.18
CA THR A 86 2.81 -6.76 5.69
C THR A 86 2.09 -6.98 7.01
N LEU A 87 2.23 -6.06 7.97
CA LEU A 87 1.50 -6.13 9.24
C LEU A 87 -0.01 -6.20 9.04
N LEU A 88 -0.54 -5.44 8.08
CA LEU A 88 -1.97 -5.42 7.79
C LEU A 88 -2.45 -6.76 7.23
N VAL A 89 -1.75 -7.35 6.25
CA VAL A 89 -2.18 -8.62 5.65
C VAL A 89 -2.01 -9.81 6.59
N ASP A 90 -1.07 -9.73 7.54
CA ASP A 90 -0.85 -10.72 8.59
C ASP A 90 -1.88 -10.62 9.73
N HIS A 91 -2.66 -9.54 9.78
CA HIS A 91 -3.63 -9.31 10.85
C HIS A 91 -4.82 -10.28 10.73
N GLU A 92 -5.26 -10.85 11.86
CA GLU A 92 -6.35 -11.85 11.86
C GLU A 92 -7.68 -11.32 11.30
N GLU A 93 -7.95 -10.02 11.52
CA GLU A 93 -9.13 -9.33 11.00
C GLU A 93 -9.01 -8.85 9.53
N PHE A 94 -7.88 -9.12 8.85
CA PHE A 94 -7.60 -8.56 7.53
C PHE A 94 -8.67 -8.87 6.48
N ASN A 95 -9.18 -10.11 6.46
CA ASN A 95 -10.19 -10.53 5.49
C ASN A 95 -11.49 -9.75 5.69
N ALA A 96 -11.97 -9.66 6.93
CA ALA A 96 -13.18 -8.92 7.27
C ALA A 96 -13.00 -7.41 7.02
N TYR A 97 -11.80 -6.89 7.24
CA TYR A 97 -11.50 -5.50 6.94
C TYR A 97 -11.51 -5.21 5.44
N CYS A 98 -10.98 -6.11 4.60
CA CYS A 98 -11.07 -5.98 3.15
C CYS A 98 -12.52 -5.93 2.67
N GLU A 99 -13.39 -6.82 3.18
CA GLU A 99 -14.82 -6.84 2.83
C GLU A 99 -15.50 -5.51 3.18
N LEU A 100 -15.24 -4.97 4.37
CA LEU A 100 -15.76 -3.67 4.78
C LEU A 100 -15.30 -2.55 3.83
N ARG A 101 -14.02 -2.53 3.44
CA ARG A 101 -13.47 -1.52 2.53
C ARG A 101 -14.04 -1.64 1.12
N ASP A 102 -14.26 -2.85 0.66
CA ASP A 102 -14.86 -3.12 -0.64
C ASP A 102 -16.33 -2.66 -0.67
N GLU A 103 -17.08 -2.88 0.41
CA GLU A 103 -18.45 -2.36 0.57
C GLU A 103 -18.48 -0.82 0.57
N GLU A 104 -17.64 -0.17 1.37
CA GLU A 104 -17.53 1.30 1.42
C GLU A 104 -17.18 1.90 0.04
N MET A 105 -16.32 1.23 -0.73
CA MET A 105 -15.98 1.64 -2.10
C MET A 105 -17.09 1.38 -3.10
N ALA A 106 -17.80 0.25 -3.00
CA ALA A 106 -18.95 -0.02 -3.85
C ALA A 106 -20.10 0.98 -3.63
N GLU A 107 -20.33 1.41 -2.38
CA GLU A 107 -21.36 2.42 -2.07
C GLU A 107 -21.00 3.81 -2.63
N SER A 108 -19.73 4.21 -2.50
CA SER A 108 -19.27 5.52 -2.95
C SER A 108 -18.99 5.60 -4.45
N GLN A 109 -18.56 4.48 -5.06
CA GLN A 109 -18.11 4.40 -6.46
C GLN A 109 -18.57 3.08 -7.12
N PRO A 110 -19.88 2.87 -7.32
CA PRO A 110 -20.46 1.58 -7.73
C PRO A 110 -20.05 1.08 -9.13
N LEU A 111 -19.41 1.93 -9.93
CA LEU A 111 -18.96 1.59 -11.28
C LEU A 111 -17.49 1.16 -11.34
N LEU A 112 -16.76 1.26 -10.23
CA LEU A 112 -15.37 0.84 -10.15
C LEU A 112 -15.30 -0.54 -9.51
N GLY A 113 -14.83 -1.53 -10.28
CA GLY A 113 -14.40 -2.80 -9.71
C GLY A 113 -13.14 -2.55 -8.87
N PHE A 114 -13.30 -2.56 -7.56
CA PHE A 114 -12.24 -2.35 -6.59
C PHE A 114 -12.15 -3.56 -5.66
N SER A 115 -10.93 -3.95 -5.32
CA SER A 115 -10.67 -4.91 -4.25
C SER A 115 -9.51 -4.40 -3.40
N TYR A 116 -9.79 -4.14 -2.14
CA TYR A 116 -8.84 -3.63 -1.16
C TYR A 116 -7.72 -4.64 -0.93
N ARG A 117 -8.05 -5.95 -0.93
CA ARG A 117 -7.05 -7.02 -0.91
C ARG A 117 -6.06 -6.86 -2.05
N GLN A 118 -6.55 -6.80 -3.28
CA GLN A 118 -5.68 -6.71 -4.47
C GLN A 118 -4.86 -5.42 -4.47
N TYR A 119 -5.45 -4.32 -3.99
CA TYR A 119 -4.76 -3.04 -3.82
C TYR A 119 -3.57 -3.15 -2.84
N ILE A 120 -3.78 -3.70 -1.63
CA ILE A 120 -2.72 -3.86 -0.62
C ILE A 120 -1.65 -4.85 -1.09
N TYR A 121 -2.05 -6.03 -1.58
CA TYR A 121 -1.11 -7.03 -2.05
C TYR A 121 -0.31 -6.57 -3.28
N GLY A 122 -0.94 -5.82 -4.19
CA GLY A 122 -0.27 -5.21 -5.35
C GLY A 122 0.77 -4.18 -4.93
N ALA A 123 0.48 -3.38 -3.90
CA ALA A 123 1.42 -2.39 -3.39
C ALA A 123 2.61 -3.02 -2.67
N VAL A 124 2.38 -3.96 -1.75
CA VAL A 124 3.44 -4.61 -0.98
C VAL A 124 4.34 -5.49 -1.84
N SER A 125 3.77 -6.25 -2.79
CA SER A 125 4.56 -7.01 -3.77
C SER A 125 5.44 -6.08 -4.60
N SER A 126 4.88 -4.97 -5.10
CA SER A 126 5.63 -3.98 -5.86
C SER A 126 6.74 -3.31 -5.06
N ALA A 127 6.56 -3.11 -3.74
CA ALA A 127 7.57 -2.53 -2.86
C ALA A 127 8.71 -3.53 -2.61
N TYR A 128 8.42 -4.79 -2.29
CA TYR A 128 9.44 -5.84 -2.16
C TYR A 128 10.21 -6.04 -3.46
N TYR A 129 9.54 -5.93 -4.62
CA TYR A 129 10.20 -5.97 -5.92
C TYR A 129 11.24 -4.86 -6.07
N ARG A 130 10.89 -3.60 -5.74
CA ARG A 130 11.81 -2.45 -5.78
C ARG A 130 12.96 -2.54 -4.77
N GLN A 131 12.81 -3.36 -3.74
CA GLN A 131 13.85 -3.67 -2.75
C GLN A 131 14.64 -4.94 -3.10
N ASP A 132 14.60 -5.41 -4.35
CA ASP A 132 15.30 -6.60 -4.85
C ASP A 132 14.94 -7.91 -4.11
N SER A 133 13.80 -7.95 -3.41
CA SER A 133 13.29 -9.14 -2.71
C SER A 133 12.28 -9.88 -3.59
N ILE A 134 12.76 -10.37 -4.73
CA ILE A 134 11.93 -10.88 -5.83
C ILE A 134 11.03 -12.05 -5.42
N ASP A 135 11.56 -13.06 -4.74
CA ASP A 135 10.77 -14.24 -4.37
C ASP A 135 9.63 -13.88 -3.41
N ILE A 136 9.91 -12.97 -2.47
CA ILE A 136 8.90 -12.45 -1.53
C ILE A 136 7.86 -11.61 -2.28
N ALA A 137 8.29 -10.76 -3.22
CA ALA A 137 7.39 -9.97 -4.06
C ALA A 137 6.39 -10.85 -4.82
N ILE A 138 6.89 -11.92 -5.46
CA ILE A 138 6.06 -12.89 -6.17
C ILE A 138 5.16 -13.65 -5.20
N GLY A 139 5.68 -14.08 -4.04
CA GLY A 139 4.91 -14.73 -2.99
C GLY A 139 3.70 -13.90 -2.54
N PHE A 140 3.90 -12.62 -2.22
CA PHE A 140 2.80 -11.70 -1.90
C PHE A 140 1.82 -11.55 -3.07
N ALA A 141 2.31 -11.44 -4.31
CA ALA A 141 1.44 -11.29 -5.46
C ALA A 141 0.53 -12.52 -5.66
N ILE A 142 1.06 -13.73 -5.46
CA ILE A 142 0.30 -14.98 -5.52
C ILE A 142 -0.73 -15.02 -4.39
N GLU A 143 -0.32 -14.79 -3.14
CA GLU A 143 -1.22 -14.83 -1.97
C GLU A 143 -2.36 -13.81 -2.06
N GLY A 144 -2.11 -12.68 -2.72
CA GLY A 144 -3.15 -11.70 -3.02
C GLY A 144 -4.29 -12.30 -3.85
N VAL A 145 -3.99 -13.23 -4.78
CA VAL A 145 -4.97 -13.88 -5.65
C VAL A 145 -5.44 -15.22 -5.10
N GLU A 146 -4.56 -15.95 -4.42
CA GLU A 146 -4.80 -17.26 -3.81
C GLU A 146 -4.52 -17.18 -2.30
N PRO A 147 -5.52 -16.82 -1.46
CA PRO A 147 -5.31 -16.50 -0.05
C PRO A 147 -4.73 -17.63 0.81
N ASP A 148 -4.88 -18.88 0.37
CA ASP A 148 -4.34 -20.06 1.06
C ASP A 148 -2.87 -20.35 0.70
N PHE A 149 -2.28 -19.58 -0.22
CA PHE A 149 -0.88 -19.73 -0.60
C PHE A 149 0.06 -19.07 0.43
N GLU A 150 0.96 -19.85 1.03
CA GLU A 150 1.98 -19.33 1.93
C GLU A 150 3.09 -18.63 1.12
N ARG A 151 3.10 -17.28 1.10
CA ARG A 151 4.06 -16.46 0.31
C ARG A 151 5.52 -16.89 0.44
N THR A 152 5.97 -17.29 1.62
CA THR A 152 7.36 -17.70 1.88
C THR A 152 7.73 -19.01 1.20
N SER A 153 6.75 -19.86 0.89
CA SER A 153 6.98 -21.14 0.21
C SER A 153 7.37 -21.00 -1.27
N TYR A 154 7.14 -19.82 -1.89
CA TYR A 154 7.52 -19.58 -3.28
C TYR A 154 9.04 -19.73 -3.49
N ALA A 155 9.84 -19.19 -2.57
CA ALA A 155 11.31 -19.30 -2.59
C ALA A 155 11.80 -20.76 -2.49
N GLU A 156 10.96 -21.66 -1.97
CA GLU A 156 11.24 -23.09 -1.85
C GLU A 156 10.83 -23.88 -3.10
N GLY A 157 10.31 -23.20 -4.13
CA GLY A 157 9.86 -23.79 -5.39
C GLY A 157 8.43 -24.33 -5.34
N ALA A 158 7.61 -23.89 -4.39
CA ALA A 158 6.19 -24.24 -4.36
C ALA A 158 5.48 -23.74 -5.63
N SER A 159 4.74 -24.63 -6.29
CA SER A 159 3.86 -24.29 -7.40
C SER A 159 2.45 -24.04 -6.90
N CYS A 160 1.79 -23.01 -7.42
CA CYS A 160 0.36 -22.75 -7.19
C CYS A 160 -0.46 -23.04 -8.46
N SER A 161 -1.71 -23.47 -8.28
CA SER A 161 -2.72 -23.42 -9.35
C SER A 161 -3.76 -22.39 -8.95
N ILE A 162 -3.87 -21.33 -9.75
CA ILE A 162 -4.71 -20.18 -9.42
C ILE A 162 -6.01 -20.30 -10.21
N GLN A 163 -7.14 -20.29 -9.51
CA GLN A 163 -8.47 -20.34 -10.12
C GLN A 163 -9.04 -18.92 -10.22
N GLY A 164 -9.32 -18.47 -11.43
CA GLY A 164 -9.71 -17.09 -11.72
C GLY A 164 -8.50 -16.15 -11.75
N PHE A 165 -8.65 -15.05 -12.48
CA PHE A 165 -7.63 -14.02 -12.61
C PHE A 165 -8.26 -12.63 -12.76
N PRO A 166 -8.84 -12.07 -11.69
CA PRO A 166 -9.57 -10.81 -11.76
C PRO A 166 -8.72 -9.68 -12.33
N VAL A 167 -9.30 -8.81 -13.14
CA VAL A 167 -8.58 -7.65 -13.69
C VAL A 167 -8.09 -6.76 -12.55
N ASN A 168 -6.89 -6.19 -12.68
CA ASN A 168 -6.22 -5.37 -11.67
C ASN A 168 -5.88 -6.12 -10.37
N ASN A 169 -5.66 -7.43 -10.43
CA ASN A 169 -5.14 -8.20 -9.31
C ASN A 169 -3.66 -7.88 -8.98
N ALA A 170 -3.18 -8.40 -7.84
CA ALA A 170 -1.83 -8.18 -7.33
C ALA A 170 -0.74 -8.72 -8.28
N LEU A 171 -0.93 -9.93 -8.85
CA LEU A 171 -0.02 -10.49 -9.87
C LEU A 171 0.09 -9.58 -11.09
N GLY A 172 -1.03 -9.08 -11.60
CA GLY A 172 -1.03 -8.16 -12.72
C GLY A 172 -0.36 -6.83 -12.40
N SER A 173 -0.55 -6.31 -11.19
CA SER A 173 0.15 -5.11 -10.72
C SER A 173 1.68 -5.30 -10.71
N LEU A 174 2.16 -6.45 -10.21
CA LEU A 174 3.58 -6.78 -10.23
C LEU A 174 4.10 -6.98 -11.66
N CYS A 175 3.34 -7.67 -12.53
CA CYS A 175 3.69 -7.83 -13.95
C CYS A 175 3.90 -6.48 -14.62
N LEU A 176 3.00 -5.52 -14.41
CA LEU A 176 3.14 -4.17 -14.98
C LEU A 176 4.39 -3.44 -14.45
N LYS A 177 4.79 -3.66 -13.20
CA LYS A 177 6.04 -3.10 -12.66
C LYS A 177 7.27 -3.71 -13.34
N VAL A 178 7.30 -5.04 -13.49
CA VAL A 178 8.38 -5.78 -14.15
C VAL A 178 8.50 -5.39 -15.63
N ILE A 179 7.38 -5.28 -16.34
CA ILE A 179 7.32 -4.80 -17.73
C ILE A 179 7.90 -3.39 -17.85
N ASN A 180 7.47 -2.46 -16.98
CA ASN A 180 7.97 -1.10 -17.01
C ASN A 180 9.47 -1.00 -16.67
N ALA A 181 9.99 -1.91 -15.86
CA ALA A 181 11.41 -1.98 -15.52
C ALA A 181 12.27 -2.64 -16.61
N GLY A 182 11.66 -3.41 -17.52
CA GLY A 182 12.38 -4.19 -18.52
C GLY A 182 13.14 -5.39 -17.91
N ASP A 183 12.65 -5.93 -16.80
CA ASP A 183 13.33 -6.97 -16.03
C ASP A 183 12.97 -8.38 -16.56
N GLY A 184 13.75 -8.84 -17.54
CA GLY A 184 13.54 -10.13 -18.18
C GLY A 184 13.79 -11.35 -17.28
N ASP A 185 14.53 -11.22 -16.18
CA ASP A 185 14.74 -12.35 -15.26
C ASP A 185 13.55 -12.54 -14.33
N CYS A 186 13.02 -11.46 -13.75
CA CYS A 186 11.76 -11.53 -13.01
C CYS A 186 10.59 -11.91 -13.92
N ALA A 187 10.59 -11.46 -15.18
CA ALA A 187 9.56 -11.81 -16.16
C ALA A 187 9.45 -13.33 -16.38
N LYS A 188 10.57 -14.06 -16.48
CA LYS A 188 10.56 -15.54 -16.59
C LYS A 188 9.89 -16.20 -15.39
N SER A 189 10.19 -15.72 -14.18
CA SER A 189 9.59 -16.22 -12.95
C SER A 189 8.08 -15.98 -12.93
N LEU A 190 7.63 -14.79 -13.33
CA LEU A 190 6.21 -14.47 -13.45
C LEU A 190 5.51 -15.30 -14.54
N LEU A 191 6.12 -15.49 -15.71
CA LEU A 191 5.57 -16.36 -16.76
C LEU A 191 5.35 -17.79 -16.26
N SER A 192 6.30 -18.32 -15.46
CA SER A 192 6.13 -19.63 -14.84
C SER A 192 4.91 -19.68 -13.91
N VAL A 193 4.67 -18.63 -13.12
CA VAL A 193 3.49 -18.53 -12.24
C VAL A 193 2.21 -18.42 -13.06
N LEU A 194 2.19 -17.52 -14.06
CA LEU A 194 1.03 -17.28 -14.91
C LEU A 194 0.62 -18.52 -15.72
N SER A 195 1.55 -19.43 -16.03
CA SER A 195 1.23 -20.71 -16.69
C SER A 195 0.33 -21.64 -15.85
N GLY A 196 0.27 -21.43 -14.54
CA GLY A 196 -0.60 -22.16 -13.60
C GLY A 196 -1.97 -21.51 -13.36
N VAL A 197 -2.29 -20.42 -14.06
CA VAL A 197 -3.55 -19.67 -13.91
C VAL A 197 -4.62 -20.23 -14.84
N THR A 198 -5.82 -20.45 -14.30
CA THR A 198 -7.02 -20.79 -15.08
C THR A 198 -8.03 -19.64 -14.98
N PRO A 199 -8.15 -18.77 -16.00
CA PRO A 199 -9.12 -17.67 -16.00
C PRO A 199 -10.58 -18.17 -15.90
N ALA A 200 -11.44 -17.40 -15.24
CA ALA A 200 -12.85 -17.74 -15.07
C ALA A 200 -13.75 -17.32 -16.26
N GLY A 201 -13.23 -16.53 -17.20
CA GLY A 201 -13.95 -16.08 -18.40
C GLY A 201 -13.11 -15.22 -19.35
N GLU A 202 -13.74 -14.79 -20.46
CA GLU A 202 -13.07 -14.13 -21.59
C GLU A 202 -12.31 -12.85 -21.21
N VAL A 203 -12.83 -12.07 -20.25
CA VAL A 203 -12.18 -10.81 -19.80
C VAL A 203 -10.88 -11.10 -19.07
N GLU A 204 -10.89 -12.08 -18.18
CA GLU A 204 -9.71 -12.50 -17.43
C GLU A 204 -8.69 -13.18 -18.34
N GLU A 205 -9.16 -13.97 -19.31
CA GLU A 205 -8.30 -14.60 -20.33
C GLU A 205 -7.60 -13.54 -21.20
N ALA A 206 -8.33 -12.54 -21.67
CA ALA A 206 -7.75 -11.44 -22.44
C ALA A 206 -6.74 -10.63 -21.61
N TYR A 207 -7.04 -10.39 -20.34
CA TYR A 207 -6.14 -9.69 -19.42
C TYR A 207 -4.86 -10.50 -19.17
N LEU A 208 -4.98 -11.79 -18.85
CA LEU A 208 -3.85 -12.69 -18.65
C LEU A 208 -2.98 -12.75 -19.92
N GLN A 209 -3.58 -12.97 -21.09
CA GLN A 209 -2.85 -13.04 -22.35
C GLN A 209 -2.10 -11.74 -22.66
N THR A 210 -2.70 -10.59 -22.35
CA THR A 210 -2.05 -9.28 -22.55
C THR A 210 -0.79 -9.16 -21.71
N LEU A 211 -0.85 -9.55 -20.43
CA LEU A 211 0.31 -9.52 -19.54
C LEU A 211 1.38 -10.53 -19.98
N THR A 212 0.98 -11.76 -20.30
CA THR A 212 1.89 -12.82 -20.76
C THR A 212 2.65 -12.38 -22.02
N ASN A 213 1.95 -11.87 -23.03
CA ASN A 213 2.58 -11.39 -24.26
C ASN A 213 3.60 -10.27 -23.98
N ALA A 214 3.24 -9.31 -23.12
CA ALA A 214 4.12 -8.19 -22.79
C ALA A 214 5.36 -8.63 -22.00
N LEU A 215 5.26 -9.66 -21.15
CA LEU A 215 6.39 -10.24 -20.43
C LEU A 215 7.31 -11.06 -21.35
N GLU A 216 6.75 -11.76 -22.35
CA GLU A 216 7.52 -12.53 -23.34
C GLU A 216 8.37 -11.65 -24.27
N GLU A 217 8.05 -10.36 -24.38
CA GLU A 217 8.80 -9.39 -25.18
C GLU A 217 10.07 -8.85 -24.48
N LEU A 218 10.30 -9.18 -23.20
CA LEU A 218 11.45 -8.75 -22.40
C LEU A 218 12.65 -9.70 -22.54
#